data_AF-A0A9E4Y676-F1
#
_entry.id   AF-A0A9E4Y676-F1
#
_cell.length_a   1.000
_cell.length_b   1.000
_cell.length_c   1.000
_cell.angle_alpha   90.00
_cell.angle_beta   90.00
_cell.angle_gamma   90.00
#
_symmetry.space_group_name_H-M   'P 1'
#
loop_
_entity.id
_entity.type
_entity.pdbx_description
1 polymer ?
#
loop_
_entity_poly.entity_id
_entity_poly.type
_entity_poly.pdbx_seq_one_letter_code
_entity_poly.pdbx_strand_id
1 'polypeptide(L)'
;MQHWNWELLRTAVQRVIDQGGIGRPAALRLTVHTRGSESDARRCLQGAEGLASAWFGGRPDSTYLVGGPDMPTVTALKWATGQSAILSVSAGTHGPVGGNMMLMGSRGTVYHEIGDSESRSD
;
A
#
# COMPACT_ATOMS: atom_id res chain seq x y z
N MET A 1 -4.27 -5.80 -18.42
CA MET A 1 -4.31 -4.86 -17.28
C MET A 1 -4.13 -5.70 -16.03
N GLN A 2 -2.99 -5.60 -15.34
CA GLN A 2 -2.75 -6.41 -14.15
C GLN A 2 -3.72 -5.97 -13.05
N HIS A 3 -4.44 -6.93 -12.48
CA HIS A 3 -5.43 -6.67 -11.44
C HIS A 3 -4.88 -7.19 -10.12
N TRP A 4 -4.24 -6.32 -9.34
CA TRP A 4 -3.90 -6.65 -7.96
C TRP A 4 -5.19 -6.81 -7.18
N ASN A 5 -5.37 -7.97 -6.55
CA ASN A 5 -6.54 -8.23 -5.73
C ASN A 5 -6.35 -7.57 -4.35
N TRP A 6 -6.55 -6.25 -4.33
CA TRP A 6 -6.47 -5.44 -3.11
C TRP A 6 -7.45 -5.92 -2.03
N GLU A 7 -8.59 -6.47 -2.43
CA GLU A 7 -9.60 -6.98 -1.51
C GLU A 7 -9.15 -8.27 -0.81
N LEU A 8 -8.46 -9.17 -1.53
CA LEU A 8 -7.85 -10.35 -0.92
C LEU A 8 -6.74 -9.96 0.05
N LEU A 9 -5.86 -9.03 -0.34
CA LEU A 9 -4.81 -8.52 0.54
C LEU A 9 -5.41 -7.88 1.80
N ARG A 10 -6.42 -7.02 1.63
CA ARG A 10 -7.17 -6.39 2.72
C ARG A 10 -7.71 -7.42 3.69
N THR A 11 -8.41 -8.43 3.18
CA THR A 11 -9.05 -9.48 3.98
C THR A 11 -8.01 -10.33 4.73
N ALA A 12 -6.92 -10.72 4.06
CA ALA A 12 -5.88 -11.52 4.67
C ALA A 12 -5.17 -10.77 5.81
N VAL A 13 -4.81 -9.50 5.58
CA VAL A 13 -4.16 -8.66 6.59
C VAL A 13 -5.13 -8.33 7.73
N GLN A 14 -6.40 -8.06 7.42
CA GLN A 14 -7.42 -7.78 8.43
C GLN A 14 -7.56 -8.95 9.40
N ARG A 15 -7.54 -10.19 8.90
CA ARG A 15 -7.57 -11.37 9.77
C ARG A 15 -6.38 -11.41 10.73
N VAL A 16 -5.18 -11.04 10.28
CA VAL A 16 -3.99 -10.95 11.15
C VAL A 16 -4.18 -9.88 12.23
N ILE A 17 -4.77 -8.73 11.87
CA ILE A 17 -5.09 -7.65 12.82
C ILE A 17 -6.11 -8.13 13.85
N ASP A 18 -7.21 -8.74 13.42
CA ASP A 18 -8.32 -9.20 14.27
C ASP A 18 -7.87 -10.28 15.26
N GLN A 19 -6.94 -11.15 14.84
CA GLN A 19 -6.31 -12.16 15.70
C GLN A 19 -5.23 -11.57 16.62
N GLY A 20 -4.95 -10.27 16.52
CA GLY A 20 -3.94 -9.57 17.29
C GLY A 20 -2.51 -9.89 16.88
N GLY A 21 -2.27 -10.51 15.72
CA GLY A 21 -0.95 -11.03 15.31
C GLY A 21 0.16 -9.97 15.29
N ILE A 22 -0.16 -8.70 15.03
CA ILE A 22 0.80 -7.57 15.09
C ILE A 22 0.53 -6.58 16.23
N GLY A 23 -0.42 -6.86 17.12
CA GLY A 23 -0.91 -5.87 18.09
C GLY A 23 -1.64 -4.72 17.40
N ARG A 24 -1.51 -3.49 17.94
CA ARG A 24 -2.17 -2.30 17.36
C ARG A 24 -1.39 -1.85 16.11
N PRO A 25 -2.02 -1.77 14.92
CA PRO A 25 -1.38 -1.22 13.73
C PRO A 25 -0.93 0.23 13.95
N ALA A 26 0.28 0.57 13.51
CA ALA A 26 0.92 1.85 13.79
C ALA A 26 1.55 2.51 12.55
N ALA A 27 2.13 1.73 11.64
CA ALA A 27 2.77 2.28 10.45
C ALA A 27 2.62 1.35 9.24
N LEU A 28 2.39 1.93 8.07
CA LEU A 28 2.33 1.23 6.78
C LEU A 28 3.41 1.78 5.86
N ARG A 29 4.18 0.88 5.24
CA ARG A 29 4.96 1.18 4.03
C ARG A 29 4.41 0.35 2.89
N LEU A 30 4.09 0.98 1.78
CA LEU A 30 3.71 0.29 0.56
C LEU A 30 4.47 0.91 -0.61
N THR A 31 5.13 0.07 -1.39
CA THR A 31 5.84 0.48 -2.59
C THR A 31 5.36 -0.36 -3.74
N VAL A 32 4.94 0.28 -4.82
CA VAL A 32 4.40 -0.40 -6.00
C VAL A 32 4.85 0.30 -7.26
N HIS A 33 5.42 -0.48 -8.17
CA HIS A 33 5.73 -0.10 -9.53
C HIS A 33 4.68 -0.73 -10.44
N THR A 34 3.93 0.10 -11.18
CA THR A 34 2.94 -0.34 -12.16
C THR A 34 3.53 -0.29 -13.56
N ARG A 35 3.17 -1.25 -14.42
CA ARG A 35 3.37 -1.11 -15.86
C ARG A 35 2.13 -0.44 -16.45
N GLY A 36 2.33 0.69 -17.11
CA GLY A 36 1.23 1.41 -17.76
C GLY A 36 1.31 2.92 -17.62
N SER A 37 0.14 3.53 -17.62
CA SER A 37 -0.04 4.99 -17.60
C SER A 37 -0.05 5.56 -16.19
N GLU A 38 0.08 6.88 -16.09
CA GLU A 38 -0.15 7.60 -14.83
C GLU A 38 -1.52 7.31 -14.22
N SER A 39 -2.56 7.10 -15.05
CA SER A 39 -3.90 6.70 -14.59
C SER A 39 -3.90 5.34 -13.88
N ASP A 40 -3.04 4.41 -14.29
CA ASP A 40 -2.88 3.12 -13.62
C ASP A 40 -2.21 3.27 -12.27
N ALA A 41 -1.14 4.08 -12.19
CA ALA A 41 -0.52 4.43 -10.92
C ALA A 41 -1.49 5.16 -9.98
N ARG A 42 -2.33 6.07 -10.49
CA ARG A 42 -3.34 6.77 -9.69
C ARG A 42 -4.37 5.81 -9.07
N ARG A 43 -4.89 4.87 -9.86
CA ARG A 43 -5.81 3.84 -9.36
C ARG A 43 -5.15 2.94 -8.31
N CYS A 44 -3.89 2.58 -8.53
CA CYS A 44 -3.10 1.84 -7.54
C CYS A 44 -2.93 2.63 -6.23
N LEU A 45 -2.58 3.91 -6.32
CA LEU A 45 -2.46 4.78 -5.14
C LEU A 45 -3.78 4.86 -4.37
N GLN A 46 -4.90 5.08 -5.05
CA GLN A 46 -6.23 5.08 -4.42
C GLN A 46 -6.54 3.76 -3.70
N GLY A 47 -6.17 2.62 -4.30
CA GLY A 47 -6.28 1.31 -3.66
C GLY A 47 -5.44 1.21 -2.39
N ALA A 48 -4.19 1.67 -2.44
CA ALA A 48 -3.29 1.68 -1.29
C ALA A 48 -3.76 2.62 -0.16
N GLU A 49 -4.31 3.79 -0.49
CA GLU A 49 -4.94 4.70 0.47
C GLU A 49 -6.18 4.06 1.14
N GLY A 50 -6.96 3.31 0.36
CA GLY A 50 -8.10 2.53 0.85
C GLY A 50 -7.69 1.45 1.85
N LEU A 51 -6.59 0.74 1.59
CA LEU A 51 -6.03 -0.24 2.53
C LEU A 51 -5.59 0.43 3.85
N ALA A 52 -4.82 1.51 3.75
CA ALA A 52 -4.36 2.26 4.92
C ALA A 52 -5.54 2.75 5.76
N SER A 53 -6.56 3.31 5.11
CA SER A 53 -7.76 3.81 5.77
C SER A 53 -8.55 2.69 6.46
N ALA A 54 -8.66 1.53 5.82
CA ALA A 54 -9.33 0.37 6.41
C ALA A 54 -8.62 -0.13 7.67
N TRP A 55 -7.29 -0.27 7.64
CA TRP A 55 -6.53 -0.81 8.77
C TRP A 55 -6.30 0.19 9.91
N PHE A 56 -6.35 1.50 9.62
CA PHE A 56 -6.21 2.55 10.62
C PHE A 56 -7.53 3.16 11.10
N GLY A 57 -8.67 2.66 10.60
CA GLY A 57 -9.99 2.96 11.14
C GLY A 57 -10.60 4.27 10.65
N GLY A 58 -10.29 4.71 9.43
CA GLY A 58 -10.89 5.91 8.83
C GLY A 58 -9.93 6.67 7.92
N ARG A 59 -10.30 7.90 7.57
CA ARG A 59 -9.49 8.78 6.71
C ARG A 59 -8.33 9.41 7.49
N PRO A 60 -7.19 9.68 6.84
CA PRO A 60 -6.11 10.44 7.45
C PRO A 60 -6.50 11.91 7.66
N ASP A 61 -5.91 12.55 8.67
CA ASP A 61 -6.08 13.97 8.98
C ASP A 61 -5.12 14.85 8.17
N SER A 62 -4.02 14.28 7.68
CA SER A 62 -3.02 15.00 6.90
C SER A 62 -2.43 14.14 5.81
N THR A 63 -2.24 14.77 4.65
CA THR A 63 -1.63 14.18 3.45
C THR A 63 -0.50 15.06 2.98
N TYR A 64 0.67 14.48 2.75
CA TYR A 64 1.86 15.14 2.23
C TYR A 64 2.29 14.47 0.94
N LEU A 65 2.56 15.27 -0.09
CA LEU A 65 2.84 14.81 -1.45
C LEU A 65 4.26 15.19 -1.88
N VAL A 66 4.98 14.25 -2.48
CA VAL A 66 6.30 14.46 -3.09
C VAL A 66 6.26 13.97 -4.54
N GLY A 67 6.85 14.74 -5.47
CA GLY A 67 6.90 14.39 -6.89
C GLY A 67 5.86 15.08 -7.78
N GLY A 68 5.13 16.07 -7.25
CA GLY A 68 4.14 16.87 -8.00
C GLY A 68 2.71 16.66 -7.50
N PRO A 69 1.82 17.65 -7.63
CA PRO A 69 0.47 17.60 -7.08
C PRO A 69 -0.44 16.62 -7.84
N ASP A 70 -0.21 16.43 -9.14
CA ASP A 70 -1.08 15.61 -9.99
C ASP A 70 -0.75 14.12 -9.87
N MET A 71 0.52 13.74 -9.83
CA MET A 71 0.97 12.35 -9.66
C MET A 71 2.14 12.29 -8.66
N PRO A 72 1.85 12.20 -7.36
CA PRO A 72 2.90 12.10 -6.36
C PRO A 72 3.63 10.76 -6.49
N THR A 73 4.96 10.80 -6.46
CA THR A 73 5.81 9.61 -6.33
C THR A 73 5.77 9.03 -4.92
N VAL A 74 5.54 9.89 -3.93
CA VAL A 74 5.35 9.50 -2.53
C VAL A 74 4.20 10.28 -1.92
N THR A 75 3.30 9.56 -1.27
CA THR A 75 2.20 10.07 -0.45
C THR A 75 2.43 9.63 0.99
N ALA A 76 2.59 10.58 1.90
CA ALA A 76 2.63 10.32 3.33
C ALA A 76 1.30 10.72 3.97
N LEU A 77 0.73 9.81 4.75
CA LEU A 77 -0.56 9.98 5.43
C LEU A 77 -0.36 9.92 6.94
N LYS A 78 -1.11 10.72 7.69
CA LYS A 78 -1.08 10.74 9.15
C LYS A 78 -2.49 10.79 9.74
N TRP A 79 -2.72 9.97 10.76
CA TRP A 79 -3.95 9.94 11.56
C TRP A 79 -3.72 10.60 12.92
N ALA A 80 -4.76 11.20 13.49
CA ALA A 80 -4.77 11.90 14.77
C ALA A 80 -4.38 10.99 15.92
N THR A 81 -4.71 9.70 15.81
CA THR A 81 -4.37 8.66 16.78
C THR A 81 -2.92 8.17 16.68
N GLY A 82 -2.11 8.78 15.80
CA GLY A 82 -0.65 8.59 15.70
C GLY A 82 -0.19 7.63 14.61
N GLN A 83 -1.10 6.94 13.91
CA GLN A 83 -0.75 6.05 12.81
C GLN A 83 -0.27 6.84 11.60
N SER A 84 0.57 6.21 10.78
CA SER A 84 1.09 6.81 9.55
C SER A 84 1.23 5.82 8.41
N ALA A 85 1.18 6.30 7.18
CA ALA A 85 1.50 5.52 6.00
C ALA A 85 2.47 6.27 5.09
N ILE A 86 3.39 5.54 4.46
CA ILE A 86 4.19 6.02 3.33
C ILE A 86 3.86 5.12 2.14
N LEU A 87 3.21 5.70 1.15
CA LEU A 87 2.79 5.05 -0.07
C LEU A 87 3.66 5.59 -1.21
N SER A 88 4.39 4.72 -1.89
CA SER A 88 5.14 5.08 -3.09
C SER A 88 4.59 4.28 -4.25
N VAL A 89 4.00 4.99 -5.21
CA VAL A 89 3.46 4.38 -6.42
C VAL A 89 4.08 5.10 -7.61
N SER A 90 4.60 4.32 -8.55
CA SER A 90 5.14 4.85 -9.80
C SER A 90 4.66 4.03 -10.99
N ALA A 91 4.58 4.66 -12.15
CA ALA A 91 4.28 4.02 -13.42
C ALA A 91 5.50 4.09 -14.34
N GLY A 92 5.73 3.04 -15.11
CA GLY A 92 6.76 3.02 -16.15
C GLY A 92 6.41 2.07 -17.29
N THR A 93 7.04 2.31 -18.45
CA THR A 93 6.96 1.40 -19.62
C THR A 93 8.00 0.29 -19.54
N HIS A 94 9.05 0.46 -18.72
CA HIS A 94 10.16 -0.48 -18.54
C HIS A 94 10.43 -0.71 -17.05
N GLY A 95 10.97 -1.89 -16.71
CA GLY A 95 11.30 -2.26 -15.34
C GLY A 95 10.38 -3.32 -14.72
N PRO A 96 10.72 -3.80 -13.51
CA PRO A 96 9.95 -4.79 -12.78
C PRO A 96 8.62 -4.21 -12.31
N VAL A 97 7.57 -5.03 -12.37
CA VAL A 97 6.22 -4.68 -11.88
C VAL A 97 6.03 -5.32 -10.50
N GLY A 98 5.26 -4.65 -9.66
CA GLY A 98 5.01 -5.10 -8.30
C GLY A 98 5.76 -4.27 -7.26
N GLY A 99 6.05 -4.86 -6.11
CA GLY A 99 6.69 -4.20 -4.99
C GLY A 99 6.33 -4.91 -3.70
N ASN A 100 6.14 -4.18 -2.61
CA ASN A 100 5.87 -4.81 -1.33
C ASN A 100 5.09 -3.91 -0.37
N MET A 101 4.65 -4.55 0.71
CA MET A 101 3.94 -3.95 1.81
C MET A 101 4.54 -4.39 3.14
N MET A 102 4.71 -3.44 4.04
CA MET A 102 5.03 -3.66 5.45
C MET A 102 3.99 -2.96 6.33
N LEU A 103 3.17 -3.72 7.05
CA LEU A 103 2.30 -3.19 8.08
C LEU A 103 2.89 -3.51 9.45
N MET A 104 3.36 -2.47 10.14
CA MET A 104 3.99 -2.55 11.44
C MET A 104 2.97 -2.23 12.53
N GLY A 105 2.92 -3.08 13.56
CA GLY A 105 2.14 -2.87 14.76
C GLY A 105 2.98 -3.03 16.02
N SER A 106 2.37 -2.80 17.19
CA SER A 106 3.07 -2.80 18.48
C SER A 106 3.71 -4.12 18.89
N ARG A 107 3.37 -5.24 18.23
CA ARG A 107 3.87 -6.59 18.57
C ARG A 107 4.47 -7.34 17.39
N GLY A 108 4.56 -6.74 16.21
CA GLY A 108 5.07 -7.44 15.04
C GLY A 108 4.84 -6.68 13.73
N THR A 109 5.16 -7.33 12.62
CA THR A 109 5.01 -6.78 11.27
C THR A 109 4.45 -7.84 10.33
N VAL A 110 3.51 -7.44 9.47
CA VAL A 110 3.11 -8.23 8.29
C VAL A 110 3.90 -7.71 7.09
N TYR A 111 4.59 -8.64 6.43
CA TYR A 111 5.26 -8.39 5.15
C TYR A 111 4.54 -9.13 4.04
N HIS A 112 4.42 -8.49 2.87
CA HIS A 112 3.91 -9.13 1.66
C HIS A 112 4.62 -8.58 0.43
N GLU A 113 5.14 -9.48 -0.41
CA GLU A 113 5.56 -9.17 -1.78
C GLU A 113 4.33 -9.06 -2.67
N ILE A 114 4.21 -7.93 -3.35
CA ILE A 114 3.23 -7.69 -4.41
C ILE A 114 3.93 -8.09 -5.70
N GLY A 115 3.73 -9.33 -6.14
CA GLY A 115 4.45 -9.87 -7.30
C GLY A 115 3.96 -9.35 -8.66
N ASP A 116 4.82 -9.54 -9.67
CA ASP A 116 4.43 -9.67 -11.07
C ASP A 116 3.94 -11.11 -11.26
N SER A 117 2.75 -11.33 -11.83
CA SER A 117 2.23 -12.68 -12.05
C SER A 117 2.97 -13.46 -13.15
N GLU A 118 4.09 -12.96 -13.66
CA GLU A 118 4.90 -13.55 -14.75
C GLU A 118 6.32 -14.00 -14.31
N SER A 119 6.47 -14.56 -13.11
CA SER A 119 7.67 -15.33 -12.76
C SER A 119 7.34 -16.66 -12.09
N ARG A 120 6.45 -17.45 -12.72
CA ARG A 120 6.41 -18.90 -12.55
C ARG A 120 6.80 -19.55 -13.86
N SER A 121 8.10 -19.62 -14.10
CA SER A 121 8.71 -20.56 -15.02
C SER A 121 9.48 -21.57 -14.17
N ASP A 122 8.83 -22.70 -13.89
CA ASP A 122 9.48 -23.99 -13.70
C ASP A 122 8.86 -24.95 -14.73
#